data_AF-A0A1A9UVZ0-F1
#
_entry.id   AF-A0A1A9UVZ0-F1
#
_cell.length_a   1.000
_cell.length_b   1.000
_cell.length_c   1.000
_cell.angle_alpha   90.00
_cell.angle_beta   90.00
_cell.angle_gamma   90.00
#
_symmetry.space_group_name_H-M   'P 1'
#
loop_
_entity.id
_entity.type
_entity.pdbx_description
1 polymer ?
#
loop_
_entity_poly.entity_id
_entity_poly.type
_entity_poly.pdbx_seq_one_letter_code
_entity_poly.pdbx_strand_id
1 'polypeptide(L)'
;MIGGSFIRNDFQYPKAIGSDYAGNDNGPQYNPFENRTVVRTRSLLYRHRIPVLTYSQMAAITFQNGPTHLREISTLLEIIVETFQFLSSYALCSIYMKFIGQHLAQFATHYQNVIVSNRLWILISLAPVYVMCSIPAFNALSLIGIILQLTAIIIAYQFHVTVDLPDMSSIETENNPFLAFPLAFVLFEGFTSVIPLENRMQHPKHSVYIMPSCIVVLAAVYTTLGFLGFWKYGESVKPFLVLNFSLNSSTAQVSNILATASVLCTYPMQFNISFHAFWESLKPSRTDRSFEICLRLTLLVGMMQLSNNAIC
;
A
#
# COMPACT_ATOMS: atom_id res chain seq x y z
N MET A 1 -1.43 1.03 27.24
CA MET A 1 -2.26 2.18 27.65
C MET A 1 -2.13 3.22 26.54
N ILE A 2 -3.09 3.55 25.70
CA ILE A 2 -4.55 3.35 25.58
C ILE A 2 -4.77 3.37 24.03
N GLY A 3 -5.44 2.44 23.34
CA GLY A 3 -6.47 1.50 23.79
C GLY A 3 -7.86 2.15 23.93
N GLY A 4 -8.07 3.36 23.42
CA GLY A 4 -9.30 4.10 23.70
C GLY A 4 -9.52 5.25 22.72
N SER A 5 -10.78 5.36 22.27
CA SER A 5 -11.37 6.37 21.37
C SER A 5 -11.39 6.10 19.86
N PHE A 6 -11.50 4.84 19.43
CA PHE A 6 -12.07 4.53 18.11
C PHE A 6 -13.26 3.56 18.21
N ILE A 7 -14.10 3.77 19.22
CA ILE A 7 -15.46 3.22 19.24
C ILE A 7 -16.39 4.42 19.28
N ARG A 8 -16.96 4.77 18.12
CA ARG A 8 -18.17 5.57 18.07
C ARG A 8 -19.30 4.63 17.65
N ASN A 9 -19.83 3.94 18.64
CA ASN A 9 -21.20 3.44 18.58
C ASN A 9 -22.10 4.66 18.41
N ASP A 10 -23.09 4.55 17.52
CA ASP A 10 -24.03 5.60 17.11
C ASP A 10 -23.49 6.61 16.09
N PHE A 11 -23.23 6.14 14.86
CA PHE A 11 -23.32 7.00 13.68
C PHE A 11 -24.69 6.80 13.02
N GLN A 12 -25.69 7.47 13.57
CA GLN A 12 -26.96 7.69 12.90
C GLN A 12 -26.75 8.86 11.94
N TYR A 13 -26.90 8.63 10.63
CA TYR A 13 -26.79 9.69 9.62
C TYR A 13 -27.71 10.86 10.01
N PRO A 14 -27.21 12.09 10.20
CA PRO A 14 -28.09 13.23 10.33
C PRO A 14 -28.82 13.41 9.00
N LYS A 15 -30.16 13.30 9.03
CA LYS A 15 -31.01 13.67 7.88
C LYS A 15 -30.61 15.07 7.46
N ALA A 16 -30.41 15.26 6.16
CA ALA A 16 -30.05 16.56 5.60
C ALA A 16 -31.09 17.60 6.01
N ILE A 17 -30.71 18.49 6.91
CA ILE A 17 -31.51 19.64 7.29
C ILE A 17 -31.49 20.58 6.08
N GLY A 18 -32.68 20.75 5.50
CA GLY A 18 -32.94 21.68 4.42
C GLY A 18 -32.61 23.11 4.83
N SER A 19 -32.36 23.92 3.81
CA SER A 19 -32.23 25.37 3.82
C SER A 19 -32.88 26.06 5.01
N ASP A 20 -32.06 26.52 5.95
CA ASP A 20 -32.33 27.71 6.76
C ASP A 20 -31.02 28.07 7.44
N TYR A 21 -30.48 29.23 7.08
CA TYR A 21 -29.64 30.16 7.86
C TYR A 21 -29.09 31.19 6.87
N ALA A 22 -29.97 32.08 6.41
CA ALA A 22 -29.60 33.44 6.06
C ALA A 22 -29.52 34.22 7.38
N GLY A 23 -28.33 34.69 7.77
CA GLY A 23 -28.19 35.44 9.01
C GLY A 23 -26.74 35.57 9.48
N ASN A 24 -26.07 36.57 8.92
CA ASN A 24 -25.12 37.46 9.59
C ASN A 24 -24.11 36.85 10.58
N ASP A 25 -22.86 36.65 10.14
CA ASP A 25 -21.68 36.92 10.98
C ASP A 25 -20.40 36.99 10.13
N ASN A 26 -19.54 37.96 10.46
CA ASN A 26 -18.31 38.30 9.76
C ASN A 26 -17.29 37.14 9.80
N GLY A 27 -17.33 36.28 8.79
CA GLY A 27 -16.30 35.27 8.51
C GLY A 27 -15.19 35.80 7.59
N PRO A 28 -13.99 35.18 7.59
CA PRO A 28 -12.87 35.64 6.79
C PRO A 28 -13.23 35.65 5.30
N GLN A 29 -12.85 36.75 4.64
CA GLN A 29 -13.10 37.09 3.24
C GLN A 29 -12.89 35.88 2.31
N TYR A 30 -13.98 35.44 1.65
CA TYR A 30 -13.97 34.35 0.67
C TYR A 30 -13.15 34.75 -0.55
N ASN A 31 -11.96 34.16 -0.69
CA ASN A 31 -11.12 34.32 -1.88
C ASN A 31 -11.46 33.22 -2.90
N PRO A 32 -12.00 33.55 -4.10
CA PRO A 32 -12.49 32.55 -5.07
C PRO A 32 -11.39 31.70 -5.73
N PHE A 33 -10.12 31.99 -5.43
CA PHE A 33 -8.95 31.22 -5.85
C PHE A 33 -8.37 30.31 -4.75
N GLU A 34 -8.99 30.26 -3.57
CA GLU A 34 -8.58 29.31 -2.53
C GLU A 34 -8.99 27.89 -2.95
N ASN A 35 -7.99 27.04 -3.17
CA ASN A 35 -8.08 25.68 -3.72
C ASN A 35 -9.40 24.96 -3.35
N ARG A 36 -10.27 24.75 -4.35
CA ARG A 36 -11.63 24.21 -4.17
C ARG A 36 -11.66 22.86 -3.43
N THR A 37 -10.60 22.06 -3.51
CA THR A 37 -10.45 20.79 -2.78
C THR A 37 -10.17 21.00 -1.29
N VAL A 38 -9.23 21.88 -0.93
CA VAL A 38 -8.85 22.16 0.46
C VAL A 38 -9.98 22.84 1.23
N VAL A 39 -10.71 23.75 0.58
CA VAL A 39 -11.88 24.42 1.16
C VAL A 39 -13.04 23.43 1.35
N ARG A 40 -13.22 22.46 0.44
CA ARG A 40 -14.25 21.42 0.56
C ARG A 40 -13.97 20.45 1.69
N THR A 41 -12.74 19.91 1.83
CA THR A 41 -12.42 18.98 2.92
C THR A 41 -12.61 19.65 4.29
N ARG A 42 -12.14 20.88 4.49
CA ARG A 42 -12.33 21.63 5.74
C ARG A 42 -13.79 22.02 6.02
N SER A 43 -14.54 22.45 5.01
CA SER A 43 -15.96 22.77 5.19
C SER A 43 -16.79 21.52 5.51
N LEU A 44 -16.44 20.35 4.97
CA LEU A 44 -17.08 19.07 5.30
C LEU A 44 -16.72 18.59 6.72
N LEU A 45 -15.45 18.71 7.14
CA LEU A 45 -15.01 18.44 8.52
C LEU A 45 -15.77 19.32 9.54
N TYR A 46 -15.94 20.60 9.22
CA TYR A 46 -16.67 21.56 10.05
C TYR A 46 -18.19 21.29 10.06
N ARG A 47 -18.76 20.96 8.89
CA ARG A 47 -20.20 20.71 8.72
C ARG A 47 -20.66 19.35 9.26
N HIS A 48 -19.76 18.37 9.44
CA HIS A 48 -20.12 17.02 9.94
C HIS A 48 -19.44 16.65 11.28
N ARG A 49 -18.63 17.53 11.87
CA ARG A 49 -17.91 17.31 13.16
C ARG A 49 -17.19 15.95 13.22
N ILE A 50 -16.50 15.58 12.15
CA ILE A 50 -15.66 14.38 12.08
C ILE A 50 -14.20 14.84 12.21
N PRO A 51 -13.40 14.32 13.16
CA PRO A 51 -12.05 14.84 13.41
C PRO A 51 -11.00 14.40 12.37
N VAL A 52 -11.24 13.31 11.62
CA VAL A 52 -10.38 12.83 10.51
C VAL A 52 -11.28 12.07 9.53
N LEU A 53 -11.16 12.36 8.23
CA LEU A 53 -11.96 11.71 7.19
C LEU A 53 -11.11 10.67 6.44
N THR A 54 -11.58 9.44 6.31
CA THR A 54 -10.95 8.43 5.42
C THR A 54 -11.25 8.76 3.95
N TYR A 55 -10.49 8.17 3.02
CA TYR A 55 -10.71 8.40 1.59
C TYR A 55 -12.09 7.95 1.11
N SER A 56 -12.60 6.82 1.65
CA SER A 56 -13.95 6.32 1.38
C SER A 56 -15.02 7.30 1.86
N GLN A 57 -14.91 7.78 3.10
CA GLN A 57 -15.85 8.74 3.68
C GLN A 57 -15.80 10.10 2.96
N MET A 58 -14.62 10.53 2.49
CA MET A 58 -14.48 11.75 1.70
C MET A 58 -15.19 11.63 0.35
N ALA A 59 -15.02 10.50 -0.34
CA ALA A 59 -15.74 10.24 -1.58
C ALA A 59 -17.25 10.27 -1.32
N ALA A 60 -17.73 9.53 -0.31
CA ALA A 60 -19.14 9.46 0.05
C ALA A 60 -19.74 10.84 0.31
N ILE A 61 -19.13 11.63 1.19
CA ILE A 61 -19.63 12.97 1.54
C ILE A 61 -19.57 13.92 0.34
N THR A 62 -18.55 13.81 -0.51
CA THR A 62 -18.45 14.65 -1.71
C THR A 62 -19.59 14.37 -2.68
N PHE A 63 -19.94 13.10 -2.90
CA PHE A 63 -21.06 12.71 -3.74
C PHE A 63 -22.42 13.02 -3.12
N GLN A 64 -22.55 12.97 -1.78
CA GLN A 64 -23.76 13.40 -1.08
C GLN A 64 -24.07 14.88 -1.26
N ASN A 65 -23.05 15.71 -1.42
CA ASN A 65 -23.17 17.14 -1.68
C ASN A 65 -23.21 17.48 -3.20
N GLY A 66 -23.23 16.45 -4.06
CA GLY A 66 -23.30 16.57 -5.51
C GLY A 66 -24.74 16.66 -6.06
N PRO A 67 -24.90 16.60 -7.40
CA PRO A 67 -26.21 16.53 -8.04
C PRO A 67 -27.02 15.31 -7.57
N THR A 68 -28.36 15.41 -7.62
CA THR A 68 -29.31 14.46 -7.01
C THR A 68 -29.08 13.00 -7.39
N HIS A 69 -28.74 12.70 -8.65
CA HIS A 69 -28.44 11.33 -9.10
C HIS A 69 -27.18 10.72 -8.47
N LEU A 70 -26.18 11.53 -8.13
CA LEU A 70 -24.94 11.05 -7.53
C LEU A 70 -25.05 10.84 -6.02
N ARG A 71 -26.05 11.46 -5.38
CA ARG A 71 -26.30 11.33 -3.93
C ARG A 71 -26.79 9.94 -3.55
N GLU A 72 -27.54 9.27 -4.42
CA GLU A 72 -28.01 7.90 -4.18
C GLU A 72 -26.88 6.87 -4.31
N ILE A 73 -25.86 7.19 -5.10
CA ILE A 73 -24.71 6.30 -5.39
C ILE A 73 -23.60 6.45 -4.33
N SER A 74 -23.66 7.47 -3.46
CA SER A 74 -22.57 7.79 -2.53
C SER A 74 -22.17 6.62 -1.61
N THR A 75 -23.17 5.90 -1.09
CA THR A 75 -22.95 4.78 -0.17
C THR A 75 -22.38 3.56 -0.90
N LEU A 76 -22.79 3.35 -2.16
CA LEU A 76 -22.23 2.32 -3.01
C LEU A 76 -20.75 2.60 -3.32
N LEU A 77 -20.40 3.86 -3.61
CA LEU A 77 -19.02 4.25 -3.87
C LEU A 77 -18.11 4.10 -2.65
N GLU A 78 -18.62 4.41 -1.45
CA GLU A 78 -17.90 4.18 -0.20
C GLU A 78 -17.51 2.70 -0.06
N ILE A 79 -18.48 1.79 -0.23
CA ILE A 79 -18.27 0.34 -0.16
C ILE A 79 -17.31 -0.14 -1.24
N ILE A 80 -17.44 0.35 -2.48
CA ILE A 80 -16.56 -0.02 -3.59
C ILE A 80 -15.12 0.36 -3.28
N VAL A 81 -14.89 1.59 -2.79
CA VAL A 81 -13.56 2.10 -2.47
C VAL A 81 -12.93 1.34 -1.31
N GLU A 82 -13.69 1.04 -0.25
CA GLU A 82 -13.20 0.24 0.89
C GLU A 82 -12.87 -1.19 0.47
N THR A 83 -13.71 -1.80 -0.38
CA THR A 83 -13.47 -3.14 -0.92
C THR A 83 -12.24 -3.17 -1.81
N PHE A 84 -12.06 -2.16 -2.68
CA PHE A 84 -10.90 -2.07 -3.57
C PHE A 84 -9.61 -1.85 -2.78
N GLN A 85 -9.64 -0.99 -1.76
CA GLN A 85 -8.52 -0.77 -0.84
C GLN A 85 -8.14 -2.06 -0.13
N PHE A 86 -9.12 -2.78 0.42
CA PHE A 86 -8.90 -4.06 1.08
C PHE A 86 -8.27 -5.08 0.13
N LEU A 87 -8.84 -5.24 -1.07
CA LEU A 87 -8.37 -6.21 -2.06
C LEU A 87 -6.94 -5.89 -2.52
N SER A 88 -6.62 -4.61 -2.74
CA SER A 88 -5.30 -4.17 -3.17
C SER A 88 -4.24 -4.45 -2.11
N SER A 89 -4.49 -4.07 -0.85
CA SER A 89 -3.56 -4.34 0.25
C SER A 89 -3.43 -5.84 0.53
N TYR A 90 -4.53 -6.61 0.39
CA TYR A 90 -4.51 -8.07 0.51
C TYR A 90 -3.63 -8.74 -0.56
N ALA A 91 -3.74 -8.28 -1.81
CA ALA A 91 -2.91 -8.75 -2.91
C ALA A 91 -1.42 -8.43 -2.68
N LEU A 92 -1.10 -7.21 -2.21
CA LEU A 92 0.27 -6.81 -1.89
C LEU A 92 0.88 -7.67 -0.78
N CYS A 93 0.14 -7.96 0.30
CA CYS A 93 0.60 -8.88 1.34
C CYS A 93 0.89 -10.28 0.78
N SER A 94 0.08 -10.78 -0.15
CA SER A 94 0.31 -12.08 -0.80
C SER A 94 1.58 -12.10 -1.66
N ILE A 95 1.86 -11.01 -2.38
CA ILE A 95 3.09 -10.84 -3.16
C ILE A 95 4.32 -10.78 -2.23
N TYR A 96 4.23 -10.07 -1.11
CA TYR A 96 5.32 -9.98 -0.13
C TYR A 96 5.65 -11.33 0.51
N MET A 97 4.63 -12.14 0.82
CA MET A 97 4.83 -13.52 1.28
C MET A 97 5.59 -14.35 0.24
N LYS A 98 5.21 -14.24 -1.04
CA LYS A 98 5.91 -14.93 -2.15
C LYS A 98 7.35 -14.47 -2.27
N PHE A 99 7.58 -13.16 -2.18
CA PHE A 99 8.91 -12.55 -2.23
C PHE A 99 9.82 -13.13 -1.14
N ILE A 100 9.38 -13.06 0.13
CA ILE A 100 10.17 -13.58 1.27
C ILE A 100 10.43 -15.08 1.10
N GLY A 101 9.41 -15.86 0.73
CA GLY A 101 9.55 -17.30 0.54
C GLY A 101 10.53 -17.68 -0.57
N GLN A 102 10.50 -17.00 -1.72
CA GLN A 102 11.40 -17.27 -2.84
C GLN A 102 12.84 -16.86 -2.54
N HIS A 103 13.06 -15.75 -1.85
CA HIS A 103 14.39 -15.35 -1.42
C HIS A 103 14.97 -16.32 -0.39
N LEU A 104 14.15 -16.77 0.57
CA LEU A 104 14.59 -17.77 1.55
C LEU A 104 14.94 -19.10 0.88
N ALA A 105 14.14 -19.54 -0.11
CA ALA A 105 14.45 -20.72 -0.92
C ALA A 105 15.79 -20.57 -1.66
N GLN A 106 16.02 -19.42 -2.31
CA GLN A 106 17.26 -19.14 -3.04
C GLN A 106 18.49 -19.21 -2.13
N PHE A 107 18.39 -18.67 -0.90
CA PHE A 107 19.45 -18.75 0.09
C PHE A 107 19.70 -20.18 0.59
N ALA A 108 18.64 -20.91 0.90
CA ALA A 108 18.77 -22.28 1.39
C ALA A 108 19.36 -23.24 0.34
N THR A 109 18.97 -23.08 -0.94
CA THR A 109 19.57 -23.85 -2.03
C THR A 109 21.04 -23.51 -2.22
N HIS A 110 21.44 -22.24 -2.07
CA HIS A 110 22.84 -21.82 -2.22
C HIS A 110 23.75 -22.33 -1.10
N TYR A 111 23.33 -22.24 0.17
CA TYR A 111 24.19 -22.60 1.31
C TYR A 111 24.07 -24.06 1.76
N GLN A 112 22.87 -24.64 1.69
CA GLN A 112 22.58 -25.96 2.24
C GLN A 112 22.33 -27.03 1.16
N ASN A 113 22.33 -26.66 -0.13
CA ASN A 113 21.98 -27.55 -1.26
C ASN A 113 20.61 -28.25 -1.08
N VAL A 114 19.71 -27.64 -0.29
CA VAL A 114 18.38 -28.17 -0.04
C VAL A 114 17.47 -27.76 -1.20
N ILE A 115 17.13 -28.72 -2.06
CA ILE A 115 16.18 -28.54 -3.16
C ILE A 115 14.81 -28.96 -2.66
N VAL A 116 14.07 -28.00 -2.11
CA VAL A 116 12.71 -28.18 -1.61
C VAL A 116 11.77 -27.33 -2.44
N SER A 117 10.53 -27.80 -2.63
CA SER A 117 9.51 -27.06 -3.40
C SER A 117 9.30 -25.65 -2.84
N ASN A 118 9.19 -24.65 -3.71
CA ASN A 118 8.96 -23.24 -3.33
C ASN A 118 7.75 -23.05 -2.40
N ARG A 119 6.73 -23.92 -2.51
CA ARG A 119 5.54 -23.90 -1.66
C ARG A 119 5.85 -24.09 -0.17
N LEU A 120 6.81 -24.96 0.15
CA LEU A 120 7.23 -25.20 1.53
C LEU A 120 8.00 -24.01 2.10
N TRP A 121 8.80 -23.32 1.28
CA TRP A 121 9.50 -22.11 1.72
C TRP A 121 8.54 -20.94 1.98
N ILE A 122 7.47 -20.83 1.19
CA ILE A 122 6.39 -19.88 1.45
C ILE A 122 5.68 -20.24 2.78
N LEU A 123 5.42 -21.52 3.06
CA LEU A 123 4.88 -21.97 4.35
C LEU A 123 5.79 -21.57 5.52
N ILE A 124 7.09 -21.83 5.40
CA ILE A 124 8.08 -21.50 6.45
C ILE A 124 8.15 -19.99 6.68
N SER A 125 8.01 -19.17 5.63
CA SER A 125 8.01 -17.70 5.73
C SER A 125 6.84 -17.12 6.53
N LEU A 126 5.78 -17.90 6.80
CA LEU A 126 4.67 -17.48 7.64
C LEU A 126 5.10 -17.20 9.08
N ALA A 127 6.02 -18.01 9.62
CA ALA A 127 6.51 -17.87 10.98
C ALA A 127 7.20 -16.51 11.24
N PRO A 128 8.23 -16.08 10.46
CA PRO A 128 8.86 -14.78 10.67
C PRO A 128 7.90 -13.63 10.41
N VAL A 129 6.99 -13.75 9.44
CA VAL A 129 5.98 -12.71 9.17
C VAL A 129 5.01 -12.54 10.34
N TYR A 130 4.54 -13.64 10.94
CA TYR A 130 3.67 -13.58 12.11
C TYR A 130 4.35 -12.93 13.31
N VAL A 131 5.63 -13.24 13.54
CA VAL A 131 6.45 -12.61 14.59
C VAL A 131 6.56 -11.10 14.35
N MET A 132 6.86 -10.68 13.12
CA MET A 132 6.94 -9.25 12.78
C MET A 132 5.61 -8.52 12.95
N CYS A 133 4.50 -9.15 12.56
CA CYS A 133 3.15 -8.61 12.76
C CYS A 133 2.74 -8.48 14.24
N SER A 134 3.43 -9.20 15.15
CA SER A 134 3.19 -9.13 16.58
C SER A 134 3.89 -7.95 17.26
N ILE A 135 4.79 -7.25 16.56
CA ILE A 135 5.56 -6.13 17.11
C ILE A 135 4.69 -4.85 17.08
N PRO A 136 4.47 -4.17 18.22
CA PRO A 136 3.59 -3.00 18.29
C PRO A 136 4.19 -1.72 17.66
N ALA A 137 5.48 -1.71 17.29
CA ALA A 137 6.22 -0.54 16.82
C ALA A 137 6.36 -0.46 15.28
N PHE A 138 5.28 -0.69 14.54
CA PHE A 138 5.32 -0.78 13.07
C PHE A 138 5.76 0.52 12.37
N ASN A 139 5.55 1.71 12.95
CA ASN A 139 6.01 2.98 12.37
C ASN A 139 7.54 3.06 12.31
N ALA A 140 8.23 2.72 13.39
CA ALA A 140 9.68 2.71 13.44
C ALA A 140 10.26 1.61 12.55
N LEU A 141 9.62 0.43 12.55
CA LEU A 141 10.02 -0.69 11.71
C LEU A 141 9.88 -0.36 10.22
N SER A 142 8.81 0.33 9.83
CA SER A 142 8.60 0.77 8.45
C SER A 142 9.67 1.76 7.98
N LEU A 143 10.06 2.73 8.82
CA LEU A 143 11.16 3.65 8.50
C LEU A 143 12.49 2.92 8.29
N ILE A 144 12.81 1.95 9.16
CA ILE A 144 13.99 1.10 8.99
C ILE A 144 13.88 0.32 7.67
N GLY A 145 12.71 -0.26 7.40
CA GLY A 145 12.44 -0.99 6.15
C GLY A 145 12.69 -0.13 4.91
N ILE A 146 12.25 1.13 4.90
CA ILE A 146 12.49 2.06 3.78
C ILE A 146 13.99 2.31 3.58
N ILE A 147 14.75 2.53 4.66
CA ILE A 147 16.21 2.75 4.56
C ILE A 147 16.91 1.50 4.02
N LEU A 148 16.53 0.33 4.51
CA LEU A 148 17.06 -0.96 4.02
C LEU A 148 16.72 -1.16 2.55
N GLN A 149 15.49 -0.82 2.14
CA GLN A 149 15.03 -0.94 0.74
C GLN A 149 15.83 -0.03 -0.19
N LEU A 150 16.02 1.24 0.19
CA LEU A 150 16.82 2.19 -0.60
C LEU A 150 18.26 1.72 -0.73
N THR A 151 18.85 1.24 0.37
CA THR A 151 20.22 0.71 0.38
C THR A 151 20.34 -0.52 -0.52
N ALA A 152 19.37 -1.44 -0.44
CA ALA A 152 19.32 -2.62 -1.30
C ALA A 152 19.24 -2.27 -2.78
N ILE A 153 18.40 -1.29 -3.13
CA ILE A 153 18.25 -0.78 -4.51
C ILE A 153 19.57 -0.16 -4.99
N ILE A 154 20.19 0.72 -4.21
CA ILE A 154 21.44 1.38 -4.60
C ILE A 154 22.54 0.33 -4.89
N ILE A 155 22.73 -0.64 -4.00
CA ILE A 155 23.74 -1.69 -4.17
C ILE A 155 23.39 -2.57 -5.38
N ALA A 156 22.14 -3.00 -5.51
CA ALA A 156 21.70 -3.84 -6.62
C ALA A 156 21.94 -3.16 -7.97
N TYR A 157 21.56 -1.89 -8.11
CA TYR A 157 21.67 -1.20 -9.38
C TYR A 157 23.11 -0.88 -9.74
N GLN A 158 23.89 -0.36 -8.78
CA GLN A 158 25.26 0.07 -9.02
C GLN A 158 26.21 -1.09 -9.35
N PHE A 159 25.99 -2.28 -8.77
CA PHE A 159 26.91 -3.42 -8.92
C PHE A 159 26.41 -4.52 -9.86
N HIS A 160 25.10 -4.63 -10.13
CA HIS A 160 24.55 -5.74 -10.92
C HIS A 160 23.78 -5.30 -12.16
N VAL A 161 22.96 -4.26 -12.04
CA VAL A 161 22.08 -3.84 -13.15
C VAL A 161 22.81 -2.97 -14.16
N THR A 162 23.63 -2.01 -13.70
CA THR A 162 24.33 -1.07 -14.59
C THR A 162 25.68 -1.58 -15.11
N VAL A 163 26.05 -2.82 -14.78
CA VAL A 163 27.30 -3.45 -15.21
C VAL A 163 27.02 -4.33 -16.41
N ASP A 164 27.83 -4.28 -17.46
CA ASP A 164 27.70 -5.09 -18.69
C ASP A 164 26.29 -5.03 -19.33
N LEU A 165 25.81 -3.83 -19.64
CA LEU A 165 24.52 -3.67 -20.33
C LEU A 165 24.61 -4.21 -21.76
N PRO A 166 23.65 -5.05 -22.21
CA PRO A 166 23.59 -5.48 -23.59
C PRO A 166 23.27 -4.31 -24.53
N ASP A 167 23.60 -4.45 -25.80
CA ASP A 167 23.30 -3.41 -26.80
C ASP A 167 21.79 -3.25 -26.97
N MET A 168 21.31 -2.01 -27.12
CA MET A 168 19.86 -1.71 -27.13
C MET A 168 19.13 -2.37 -28.30
N SER A 169 19.84 -2.72 -29.37
CA SER A 169 19.28 -3.39 -30.55
C SER A 169 18.96 -4.87 -30.35
N SER A 170 19.46 -5.51 -29.28
CA SER A 170 19.21 -6.95 -29.02
C SER A 170 17.94 -7.21 -28.20
N ILE A 171 17.21 -6.16 -27.80
CA ILE A 171 15.99 -6.29 -27.01
C ILE A 171 14.80 -6.33 -27.96
N GLU A 172 14.27 -7.53 -28.17
CA GLU A 172 12.97 -7.69 -28.80
C GLU A 172 11.90 -7.15 -27.84
N THR A 173 11.19 -6.12 -28.29
CA THR A 173 10.10 -5.53 -27.50
C THR A 173 8.79 -6.10 -28.03
N GLU A 174 8.16 -7.02 -27.30
CA GLU A 174 6.76 -7.33 -27.55
C GLU A 174 5.91 -6.13 -27.13
N ASN A 175 5.30 -5.46 -28.12
CA ASN A 175 4.39 -4.34 -27.90
C ASN A 175 3.03 -4.83 -27.41
N ASN A 176 2.97 -5.30 -26.16
CA ASN A 176 1.72 -5.64 -25.48
C ASN A 176 1.43 -4.66 -24.33
N PRO A 177 0.96 -3.43 -24.63
CA PRO A 177 0.68 -2.41 -23.61
C PRO A 177 -0.38 -2.86 -22.59
N PHE A 178 -1.26 -3.80 -22.97
CA PHE A 178 -2.30 -4.33 -22.09
C PHE A 178 -1.76 -5.12 -20.88
N LEU A 179 -0.61 -5.79 -21.00
CA LEU A 179 0.00 -6.54 -19.90
C LEU A 179 0.73 -5.62 -18.90
N ALA A 180 1.26 -4.49 -19.37
CA ALA A 180 1.94 -3.51 -18.52
C ALA A 180 0.96 -2.64 -17.70
N PHE A 181 -0.25 -2.43 -18.20
CA PHE A 181 -1.22 -1.52 -17.59
C PHE A 181 -1.62 -1.88 -16.14
N PRO A 182 -1.94 -3.14 -15.79
CA PRO A 182 -2.27 -3.51 -14.41
C PRO A 182 -1.10 -3.32 -13.44
N LEU A 183 0.12 -3.65 -13.88
CA LEU A 183 1.33 -3.50 -13.07
C LEU A 183 1.61 -2.02 -12.78
N ALA A 184 1.45 -1.16 -13.79
CA ALA A 184 1.56 0.28 -13.63
C ALA A 184 0.51 0.85 -12.66
N PHE A 185 -0.73 0.35 -12.71
CA PHE A 185 -1.79 0.79 -11.80
C PHE A 185 -1.50 0.43 -10.34
N VAL A 186 -0.96 -0.77 -10.10
CA VAL A 186 -0.53 -1.22 -8.76
C VAL A 186 0.60 -0.34 -8.22
N LEU A 187 1.50 0.17 -9.07
CA LEU A 187 2.57 1.07 -8.63
C LEU A 187 2.06 2.45 -8.15
N PHE A 188 0.82 2.82 -8.49
CA PHE A 188 0.15 4.02 -7.99
C PHE A 188 -0.77 3.76 -6.79
N GLU A 189 -0.75 2.54 -6.25
CA GLU A 189 -1.42 2.24 -4.99
C GLU A 189 -0.76 3.05 -3.85
N GLY A 190 -1.57 3.89 -3.20
CA GLY A 190 -1.08 4.92 -2.27
C GLY A 190 -1.85 6.24 -2.35
N PHE A 191 -2.56 6.49 -3.45
CA PHE A 191 -3.44 7.67 -3.60
C PHE A 191 -4.50 7.75 -2.49
N THR A 192 -4.98 6.61 -1.99
CA THR A 192 -5.97 6.53 -0.91
C THR A 192 -5.44 6.98 0.45
N SER A 193 -4.11 7.03 0.62
CA SER A 193 -3.46 7.51 1.83
C SER A 193 -3.22 9.02 1.83
N VAL A 194 -3.47 9.70 0.70
CA VAL A 194 -3.24 11.14 0.57
C VAL A 194 -4.10 11.95 1.53
N ILE A 195 -5.37 11.58 1.73
CA ILE A 195 -6.30 12.32 2.59
C ILE A 195 -5.96 12.17 4.07
N PRO A 196 -5.74 10.95 4.60
CA PRO A 196 -5.22 10.79 5.96
C PRO A 196 -3.90 11.53 6.18
N LEU A 197 -3.02 11.55 5.18
CA LEU A 197 -1.75 12.26 5.24
C LEU A 197 -1.95 13.77 5.30
N GLU A 198 -2.78 14.35 4.43
CA GLU A 198 -3.14 15.76 4.45
C GLU A 198 -3.69 16.19 5.82
N ASN A 199 -4.54 15.37 6.43
CA ASN A 199 -5.11 15.64 7.76
C ASN A 199 -4.05 15.70 8.88
N ARG A 200 -2.87 15.11 8.67
CA ARG A 200 -1.74 15.11 9.63
C ARG A 200 -0.69 16.18 9.32
N MET A 201 -0.80 16.91 8.21
CA MET A 201 0.17 17.94 7.83
C MET A 201 0.00 19.22 8.65
N GLN A 202 1.12 19.82 9.06
CA GLN A 202 1.12 21.13 9.74
C GLN A 202 0.54 22.25 8.85
N HIS A 203 0.80 22.16 7.53
CA HIS A 203 0.31 23.12 6.53
C HIS A 203 -0.45 22.41 5.40
N PRO A 204 -1.75 22.10 5.58
CA PRO A 204 -2.52 21.36 4.58
C PRO A 204 -2.69 22.12 3.26
N LYS A 205 -2.56 23.46 3.22
CA LYS A 205 -2.65 24.23 1.97
C LYS A 205 -1.56 23.85 0.94
N HIS A 206 -0.42 23.34 1.40
CA HIS A 206 0.66 22.89 0.53
C HIS A 206 0.47 21.45 0.01
N SER A 207 -0.50 20.69 0.54
CA SER A 207 -0.80 19.30 0.11
C SER A 207 -1.03 19.21 -1.40
N VAL A 208 -1.67 20.23 -1.97
CA VAL A 208 -2.04 20.31 -3.40
C VAL A 208 -0.81 20.28 -4.31
N TYR A 209 0.33 20.80 -3.85
CA TYR A 209 1.57 20.78 -4.62
C TYR A 209 2.49 19.62 -4.24
N ILE A 210 2.52 19.24 -2.95
CA ILE A 210 3.40 18.19 -2.42
C ILE A 210 2.95 16.81 -2.89
N MET A 211 1.64 16.53 -2.92
CA MET A 211 1.17 15.18 -3.26
C MET A 211 1.41 14.83 -4.73
N PRO A 212 1.08 15.69 -5.71
CA PRO A 212 1.40 15.40 -7.11
C PRO A 212 2.90 15.33 -7.37
N SER A 213 3.73 16.16 -6.71
CA SER A 213 5.17 16.11 -6.90
C SER A 213 5.77 14.79 -6.41
N CYS A 214 5.31 14.28 -5.26
CA CYS A 214 5.69 12.95 -4.78
C CYS A 214 5.34 11.85 -5.78
N ILE A 215 4.14 11.89 -6.37
CA ILE A 215 3.71 10.91 -7.37
C ILE A 215 4.61 10.96 -8.62
N VAL A 216 4.94 12.17 -9.11
CA VAL A 216 5.84 12.35 -10.26
C VAL A 216 7.24 11.79 -9.97
N VAL A 217 7.79 12.06 -8.79
CA VAL A 217 9.10 11.54 -8.38
C VAL A 217 9.08 10.02 -8.28
N LEU A 218 8.05 9.44 -7.65
CA LEU A 218 7.89 7.99 -7.55
C LEU A 218 7.75 7.33 -8.92
N ALA A 219 6.95 7.91 -9.81
CA ALA A 219 6.81 7.44 -11.18
C ALA A 219 8.15 7.46 -11.91
N ALA A 220 8.90 8.56 -11.83
CA ALA A 220 10.22 8.67 -12.46
C ALA A 220 11.20 7.61 -11.94
N VAL A 221 11.23 7.38 -10.62
CA VAL A 221 12.06 6.34 -10.00
C VAL A 221 11.65 4.96 -10.48
N TYR A 222 10.36 4.58 -10.39
CA TYR A 222 9.91 3.25 -10.81
C TYR A 222 10.09 3.00 -12.31
N THR A 223 9.85 4.00 -13.16
CA THR A 223 10.11 3.87 -14.60
C THR A 223 11.59 3.68 -14.87
N THR A 224 12.48 4.42 -14.21
CA THR A 224 13.94 4.30 -14.40
C THR A 224 14.43 2.92 -13.94
N LEU A 225 14.00 2.49 -12.75
CA LEU A 225 14.36 1.19 -12.20
C LEU A 225 13.83 0.04 -13.08
N GLY A 226 12.56 0.09 -13.46
CA GLY A 226 11.93 -0.91 -14.34
C GLY A 226 12.62 -0.98 -15.71
N PHE A 227 12.91 0.17 -16.32
CA PHE A 227 13.61 0.23 -17.61
C PHE A 227 15.01 -0.37 -17.53
N LEU A 228 15.83 0.03 -16.56
CA LEU A 228 17.19 -0.50 -16.40
C LEU A 228 17.19 -2.00 -16.08
N GLY A 229 16.24 -2.47 -15.25
CA GLY A 229 16.09 -3.89 -14.95
C GLY A 229 15.73 -4.71 -16.18
N PHE A 230 14.80 -4.21 -17.01
CA PHE A 230 14.43 -4.86 -18.27
C PHE A 230 15.55 -4.81 -19.30
N TRP A 231 16.27 -3.69 -19.42
CA TRP A 231 17.42 -3.57 -20.31
C TRP A 231 18.48 -4.63 -19.99
N LYS A 232 18.77 -4.86 -18.70
CA LYS A 232 19.79 -5.84 -18.31
C LYS A 232 19.39 -7.29 -18.57
N TYR A 233 18.15 -7.68 -18.27
CA TYR A 233 17.73 -9.09 -18.26
C TYR A 233 16.84 -9.51 -19.44
N GLY A 234 16.32 -8.54 -20.20
CA GLY A 234 15.39 -8.77 -21.30
C GLY A 234 14.17 -9.60 -20.86
N GLU A 235 13.74 -10.51 -21.74
CA GLU A 235 12.59 -11.39 -21.50
C GLU A 235 12.83 -12.44 -20.41
N SER A 236 14.08 -12.71 -20.04
CA SER A 236 14.43 -13.70 -19.02
C SER A 236 14.27 -13.18 -17.58
N VAL A 237 13.76 -11.95 -17.42
CA VAL A 237 13.61 -11.31 -16.11
C VAL A 237 12.59 -12.06 -15.26
N LYS A 238 13.04 -12.53 -14.09
CA LYS A 238 12.13 -13.09 -13.08
C LYS A 238 11.18 -12.01 -12.53
N PRO A 239 9.99 -12.39 -11.99
CA PRO A 239 9.02 -11.45 -11.44
C PRO A 239 9.57 -10.50 -10.36
N PHE A 240 10.59 -10.95 -9.63
CA PHE A 240 11.33 -10.11 -8.70
C PHE A 240 12.74 -9.89 -9.24
N LEU A 241 13.09 -8.63 -9.51
CA LEU A 241 14.39 -8.27 -10.09
C LEU A 241 15.56 -8.84 -9.28
N VAL A 242 15.47 -8.75 -7.95
CA VAL A 242 16.52 -9.20 -7.01
C VAL A 242 16.77 -10.71 -7.08
N LEU A 243 15.78 -11.50 -7.52
CA LEU A 243 15.87 -12.95 -7.70
C LEU A 243 16.72 -13.34 -8.93
N ASN A 244 17.02 -12.39 -9.81
CA ASN A 244 17.92 -12.59 -10.95
C ASN A 244 19.40 -12.51 -10.55
N PHE A 245 19.73 -11.92 -9.40
CA PHE A 245 21.12 -11.82 -8.95
C PHE A 245 21.63 -13.18 -8.49
N SER A 246 22.73 -13.63 -9.09
CA SER A 246 23.42 -14.85 -8.64
C SER A 246 24.07 -14.59 -7.28
N LEU A 247 23.80 -15.43 -6.29
CA LEU A 247 24.35 -15.32 -4.93
C LEU A 247 25.86 -15.62 -4.85
N ASN A 248 26.57 -15.76 -5.97
CA ASN A 248 28.01 -16.01 -6.00
C ASN A 248 28.86 -14.82 -5.52
N SER A 249 28.32 -13.60 -5.63
CA SER A 249 29.00 -12.38 -5.19
C SER A 249 28.47 -11.92 -3.83
N SER A 250 29.37 -11.38 -2.99
CA SER A 250 29.00 -10.83 -1.68
C SER A 250 28.02 -9.67 -1.79
N THR A 251 28.11 -8.85 -2.84
CA THR A 251 27.20 -7.72 -3.07
C THR A 251 25.78 -8.19 -3.40
N ALA A 252 25.62 -9.27 -4.20
CA ALA A 252 24.32 -9.85 -4.50
C ALA A 252 23.66 -10.47 -3.26
N GLN A 253 24.46 -11.11 -2.40
CA GLN A 253 23.96 -11.66 -1.13
C GLN A 253 23.45 -10.53 -0.22
N VAL A 254 24.26 -9.47 -0.05
CA VAL A 254 23.89 -8.31 0.78
C VAL A 254 22.64 -7.62 0.26
N SER A 255 22.52 -7.36 -1.05
CA SER A 255 21.32 -6.73 -1.62
C SER A 255 20.07 -7.59 -1.43
N ASN A 256 20.19 -8.92 -1.58
CA ASN A 256 19.08 -9.84 -1.35
C ASN A 256 18.64 -9.87 0.12
N ILE A 257 19.58 -9.93 1.07
CA ILE A 257 19.27 -9.92 2.50
C ILE A 257 18.60 -8.60 2.88
N LEU A 258 19.16 -7.46 2.43
CA LEU A 258 18.60 -6.14 2.71
C LEU A 258 17.19 -5.98 2.12
N ALA A 259 16.96 -6.44 0.89
CA ALA A 259 15.64 -6.40 0.27
C ALA A 259 14.63 -7.32 0.96
N THR A 260 15.05 -8.49 1.44
CA THR A 260 14.17 -9.40 2.18
C THR A 260 13.83 -8.82 3.56
N ALA A 261 14.83 -8.26 4.24
CA ALA A 261 14.66 -7.60 5.53
C ALA A 261 13.78 -6.36 5.45
N SER A 262 13.94 -5.53 4.40
CA SER A 262 13.09 -4.34 4.21
C SER A 262 11.62 -4.71 4.07
N VAL A 263 11.31 -5.71 3.24
CA VAL A 263 9.93 -6.19 3.05
C VAL A 263 9.36 -6.78 4.34
N LEU A 264 10.14 -7.56 5.10
CA LEU A 264 9.74 -8.06 6.42
C LEU A 264 9.42 -6.92 7.40
N CYS A 265 10.20 -5.84 7.38
CA CYS A 265 10.01 -4.67 8.22
C CYS A 265 8.77 -3.85 7.84
N THR A 266 8.46 -3.73 6.55
CA THR A 266 7.26 -2.99 6.08
C THR A 266 5.98 -3.81 6.18
N TYR A 267 6.07 -5.15 6.12
CA TYR A 267 4.91 -6.05 6.08
C TYR A 267 3.82 -5.76 7.14
N PRO A 268 4.14 -5.55 8.43
CA PRO A 268 3.11 -5.29 9.45
C PRO A 268 2.27 -4.05 9.14
N MET A 269 2.86 -3.03 8.50
CA MET A 269 2.15 -1.82 8.11
C MET A 269 1.10 -2.13 7.03
N GLN A 270 1.46 -2.82 5.95
CA GLN A 270 0.50 -3.21 4.90
C GLN A 270 -0.58 -4.18 5.44
N PHE A 271 -0.19 -5.13 6.28
CA PHE A 271 -1.14 -6.09 6.87
C PHE A 271 -2.17 -5.39 7.75
N ASN A 272 -1.74 -4.42 8.58
CA ASN A 272 -2.66 -3.68 9.45
C ASN A 272 -3.68 -2.85 8.66
N ILE A 273 -3.33 -2.32 7.49
CA ILE A 273 -4.28 -1.61 6.62
C ILE A 273 -5.39 -2.56 6.16
N SER A 274 -5.01 -3.75 5.67
CA SER A 274 -5.96 -4.79 5.24
C SER A 274 -6.83 -5.27 6.40
N PHE A 275 -6.20 -5.52 7.55
CA PHE A 275 -6.89 -5.97 8.76
C PHE A 275 -7.92 -4.95 9.24
N HIS A 276 -7.56 -3.66 9.25
CA HIS A 276 -8.45 -2.60 9.68
C HIS A 276 -9.66 -2.46 8.76
N ALA A 277 -9.45 -2.44 7.44
CA ALA A 277 -10.54 -2.36 6.47
C ALA A 277 -11.53 -3.54 6.60
N PHE A 278 -11.00 -4.75 6.81
CA PHE A 278 -11.82 -5.94 7.04
C PHE A 278 -12.56 -5.89 8.39
N TRP A 279 -11.87 -5.41 9.44
CA TRP A 279 -12.44 -5.27 10.77
C TRP A 279 -13.61 -4.27 10.80
N GLU A 280 -13.47 -3.13 10.14
CA GLU A 280 -14.54 -2.13 9.99
C GLU A 280 -15.73 -2.68 9.20
N SER A 281 -15.47 -3.49 8.17
CA SER A 281 -16.52 -4.14 7.38
C SER A 281 -17.33 -5.15 8.20
N LEU A 282 -16.68 -5.87 9.12
CA LEU A 282 -17.32 -6.91 9.92
C LEU A 282 -18.19 -6.36 11.06
N LYS A 283 -17.96 -5.12 11.52
CA LYS A 283 -18.60 -4.49 12.69
C LYS A 283 -18.83 -5.49 13.84
N PRO A 284 -17.79 -6.18 14.31
CA PRO A 284 -17.98 -7.29 15.24
C PRO A 284 -18.60 -6.80 16.56
N SER A 285 -19.70 -7.43 16.96
CA SER A 285 -20.39 -7.13 18.21
C SER A 285 -19.58 -7.51 19.46
N ARG A 286 -18.46 -8.23 19.30
CA ARG A 286 -17.67 -8.79 20.40
C ARG A 286 -16.18 -8.57 20.15
N THR A 287 -15.54 -7.76 20.99
CA THR A 287 -14.15 -7.30 20.87
C THR A 287 -13.18 -8.18 21.68
N ASP A 288 -13.36 -9.51 21.63
CA ASP A 288 -12.50 -10.42 22.39
C ASP A 288 -11.12 -10.55 21.73
N ARG A 289 -10.04 -10.41 22.51
CA ARG A 289 -8.65 -10.47 22.01
C ARG A 289 -8.34 -11.78 21.28
N SER A 290 -8.93 -12.89 21.70
CA SER A 290 -8.78 -14.20 21.04
C SER A 290 -9.43 -14.22 19.65
N PHE A 291 -10.55 -13.52 19.47
CA PHE A 291 -11.21 -13.39 18.18
C PHE A 291 -10.36 -12.57 17.20
N GLU A 292 -9.77 -11.48 17.69
CA GLU A 292 -8.85 -10.64 16.89
C GLU A 292 -7.64 -11.45 16.38
N ILE A 293 -6.99 -12.22 17.27
CA ILE A 293 -5.83 -13.05 16.90
C ILE A 293 -6.23 -14.15 15.92
N CYS A 294 -7.36 -14.83 16.15
CA CYS A 294 -7.88 -15.85 15.25
C CYS A 294 -8.10 -15.27 13.85
N LEU A 295 -8.74 -14.11 13.76
CA LEU A 295 -9.03 -13.42 12.50
C LEU A 295 -7.75 -12.99 11.76
N ARG A 296 -6.75 -12.47 12.48
CA ARG A 296 -5.42 -12.17 11.90
C ARG A 296 -4.76 -13.41 11.33
N LEU A 297 -4.79 -14.54 12.06
CA LEU A 297 -4.23 -15.81 11.59
C LEU A 297 -4.98 -16.33 10.36
N THR A 298 -6.31 -16.29 10.36
CA THR A 298 -7.13 -16.71 9.20
C THR A 298 -6.80 -15.88 7.96
N LEU A 299 -6.67 -14.56 8.10
CA LEU A 299 -6.30 -13.69 6.97
C LEU A 299 -4.90 -14.01 6.45
N LEU A 300 -3.92 -14.22 7.33
CA LEU A 300 -2.55 -14.58 6.93
C LEU A 300 -2.51 -15.94 6.21
N VAL A 301 -3.24 -16.94 6.70
CA VAL A 301 -3.35 -18.26 6.04
C VAL A 301 -4.05 -18.12 4.68
N GLY A 302 -5.10 -17.30 4.58
CA GLY A 302 -5.77 -17.03 3.30
C GLY A 302 -4.84 -16.38 2.27
N MET A 303 -4.06 -15.37 2.69
CA MET A 303 -3.09 -14.69 1.81
C MET A 303 -2.05 -15.67 1.27
N MET A 304 -1.66 -16.63 2.09
CA MET A 304 -0.70 -17.66 1.76
C MET A 304 -1.28 -18.67 0.75
N GLN A 305 -2.55 -19.05 0.89
CA GLN A 305 -3.25 -19.89 -0.11
C GLN A 305 -3.37 -19.17 -1.46
N LEU A 306 -3.71 -17.88 -1.44
CA LEU A 306 -3.75 -17.06 -2.66
C LEU A 306 -2.37 -17.03 -3.35
N SER A 307 -1.30 -16.87 -2.56
CA SER A 307 0.07 -16.85 -3.05
C SER A 307 0.47 -18.18 -3.72
N ASN A 308 0.04 -19.30 -3.14
CA ASN A 308 0.27 -20.65 -3.68
C ASN A 308 -0.52 -20.95 -4.96
N ASN A 309 -1.72 -20.38 -5.09
CA ASN A 309 -2.59 -20.59 -6.25
C ASN A 309 -2.23 -19.69 -7.44
N ALA A 310 -1.62 -18.53 -7.20
CA ALA A 310 -1.09 -17.63 -8.23
C ALA A 310 0.23 -18.16 -8.89
N ILE A 311 0.38 -19.47 -9.00
CA ILE A 311 1.51 -20.20 -9.61
C ILE A 311 1.03 -20.97 -10.86
N CYS A 312 0.05 -20.42 -11.59
CA CYS A 312 -0.33 -20.90 -12.91
C CYS A 312 0.02 -19.85 -13.94
#